data_AF-A0AAJ1S8F8-F1
#
_entry.id   AF-A0AAJ1S8F8-F1
#
_cell.length_a   1.000
_cell.length_b   1.000
_cell.length_c   1.000
_cell.angle_alpha   90.00
_cell.angle_beta   90.00
_cell.angle_gamma   90.00
#
_symmetry.space_group_name_H-M   'P 1'
#
loop_
_entity.id
_entity.type
_entity.pdbx_description
1 polymer ?
#
loop_
_entity_poly.entity_id
_entity_poly.type
_entity_poly.pdbx_seq_one_letter_code
_entity_poly.pdbx_strand_id
1 'polypeptide(L)'
;MTLVQTLLTPRGVLQVSDRQLTDVHGRVHSSTANKAVIWCGHIVIGFSGIAYTDSHQLHPISEWIALCLRGARTLGDAVDALQQAGSHLMSQTDLTRRPLTMVVAGSPPGEGEVLMFAISNSLPTGAPAHHAESRFMRSNDLVVPLYGSDYRYQAIGVPLEPAVQRLCQATLTTIHQRFGLDHAARQMIAIQRRVRQFQIQRSRGATVGRSAMVVWLPAVPDPDPALTFIVTNPVSSAIQEMVPMYSFVADYGFSKTRFGPHFVCDSAVGFDLQSGLTPTTKPGPPKQWSSVRVV
;
A
#
# COMPACT_ATOMS: atom_id res chain seq x y z
N MET A 1 2.58 -6.84 -13.27
CA MET A 1 3.04 -5.54 -12.73
C MET A 1 1.86 -4.79 -12.16
N THR A 2 2.05 -4.22 -10.97
CA THR A 2 1.04 -3.46 -10.21
C THR A 2 1.18 -1.97 -10.49
N LEU A 3 0.13 -1.19 -10.31
CA LEU A 3 0.22 0.25 -10.10
C LEU A 3 -0.18 0.56 -8.67
N VAL A 4 0.77 1.09 -7.88
CA VAL A 4 0.50 1.69 -6.57
C VAL A 4 0.71 3.19 -6.70
N GLN A 5 -0.28 3.95 -6.28
CA GLN A 5 -0.28 5.41 -6.31
C GLN A 5 -0.40 5.92 -4.88
N THR A 6 0.47 6.86 -4.49
CA THR A 6 0.49 7.47 -3.17
C THR A 6 0.41 8.98 -3.33
N LEU A 7 -0.56 9.60 -2.66
CA LEU A 7 -0.72 11.03 -2.54
C LEU A 7 -0.48 11.43 -1.07
N LEU A 8 0.61 12.13 -0.84
CA LEU A 8 0.91 12.82 0.41
C LEU A 8 0.17 14.15 0.43
N THR A 9 -0.52 14.43 1.53
CA THR A 9 -1.25 15.68 1.77
C THR A 9 -0.86 16.23 3.15
N PRO A 10 -1.11 17.51 3.44
CA PRO A 10 -0.89 18.07 4.78
C PRO A 10 -1.79 17.46 5.87
N ARG A 11 -2.77 16.62 5.49
CA ARG A 11 -3.77 16.01 6.36
C ARG A 11 -3.64 14.49 6.46
N GLY A 12 -2.64 13.89 5.80
CA GLY A 12 -2.46 12.44 5.78
C GLY A 12 -2.07 11.87 4.42
N VAL A 13 -2.21 10.55 4.30
CA VAL A 13 -1.79 9.76 3.13
C VAL A 13 -2.98 9.05 2.49
N LEU A 14 -3.13 9.25 1.19
CA LEU A 14 -4.03 8.46 0.35
C LEU A 14 -3.22 7.51 -0.53
N GLN A 15 -3.46 6.21 -0.42
CA GLN A 15 -2.85 5.20 -1.27
C GLN A 15 -3.92 4.43 -2.05
N VAL A 16 -3.70 4.26 -3.36
CA VAL A 16 -4.54 3.45 -4.24
C VAL A 16 -3.68 2.40 -4.93
N SER A 17 -4.04 1.13 -4.77
CA SER A 17 -3.36 0.01 -5.41
C SER A 17 -4.32 -0.86 -6.20
N ASP A 18 -3.90 -1.31 -7.39
CA ASP A 18 -4.67 -2.32 -8.12
C ASP A 18 -4.51 -3.70 -7.46
N ARG A 19 -5.46 -4.62 -7.69
CA ARG A 19 -5.46 -5.95 -7.04
C ARG A 19 -5.16 -7.13 -7.95
N GLN A 20 -4.76 -6.88 -9.20
CA GLN A 20 -4.53 -7.95 -10.16
C GLN A 20 -3.11 -8.49 -10.02
N LEU A 21 -2.98 -9.80 -9.88
CA LEU A 21 -1.73 -10.53 -10.09
C LEU A 21 -1.74 -11.09 -11.51
N THR A 22 -0.69 -10.76 -12.24
CA THR A 22 -0.42 -11.33 -13.55
C THR A 22 0.92 -12.03 -13.53
N ASP A 23 1.03 -13.15 -14.25
CA ASP A 23 2.33 -13.76 -14.50
C ASP A 23 3.18 -12.94 -15.47
N VAL A 24 4.37 -13.47 -15.74
CA VAL A 24 5.33 -12.96 -16.73
C VAL A 24 4.79 -12.98 -18.17
N HIS A 25 3.74 -13.76 -18.43
CA HIS A 25 3.08 -13.84 -19.74
C HIS A 25 1.83 -12.94 -19.84
N GLY A 26 1.53 -12.16 -18.79
CA GLY A 26 0.38 -11.26 -18.74
C GLY A 26 -0.95 -11.97 -18.47
N ARG A 27 -0.95 -13.26 -18.12
CA ARG A 27 -2.15 -14.00 -17.71
C ARG A 27 -2.51 -13.64 -16.29
N VAL A 28 -3.82 -13.45 -16.04
CA VAL A 28 -4.33 -13.12 -14.71
C VAL A 28 -4.36 -14.38 -13.85
N HIS A 29 -3.59 -14.38 -12.77
CA HIS A 29 -3.60 -15.44 -11.74
C HIS A 29 -4.63 -15.17 -10.65
N SER A 30 -4.77 -13.90 -10.26
CA SER A 30 -5.73 -13.47 -9.24
C SER A 30 -6.14 -12.02 -9.49
N SER A 31 -7.38 -11.67 -9.18
CA SER A 31 -7.90 -10.30 -9.22
C SER A 31 -8.16 -9.72 -7.82
N THR A 32 -7.79 -10.46 -6.78
CA THR A 32 -8.09 -10.18 -5.38
C THR A 32 -6.84 -10.13 -4.50
N ALA A 33 -5.66 -9.97 -5.07
CA ALA A 33 -4.44 -9.95 -4.27
C ALA A 33 -4.40 -8.75 -3.34
N ASN A 34 -3.80 -8.96 -2.17
CA ASN A 34 -3.50 -7.90 -1.22
C ASN A 34 -2.18 -7.24 -1.61
N LYS A 35 -2.18 -5.91 -1.67
CA LYS A 35 -1.00 -5.12 -2.04
C LYS A 35 -0.78 -3.93 -1.11
N ALA A 36 -1.42 -3.97 0.06
CA ALA A 36 -1.26 -2.98 1.11
C ALA A 36 -1.10 -3.68 2.46
N VAL A 37 -0.09 -3.24 3.21
CA VAL A 37 0.12 -3.59 4.62
C VAL A 37 -0.04 -2.32 5.42
N ILE A 38 -0.69 -2.38 6.57
CA ILE A 38 -0.90 -1.24 7.45
C ILE A 38 -0.20 -1.50 8.76
N TRP A 39 0.65 -0.57 9.15
CA TRP A 39 1.42 -0.62 10.37
C TRP A 39 0.88 0.39 11.37
N CYS A 40 0.37 -0.15 12.48
CA CYS A 40 -0.25 0.56 13.60
C CYS A 40 -1.33 1.59 13.21
N GLY A 41 -1.96 1.48 12.04
CA GLY A 41 -2.97 2.44 11.58
C GLY A 41 -2.42 3.82 11.20
N HIS A 42 -1.10 4.02 11.23
CA HIS A 42 -0.45 5.30 10.93
C HIS A 42 0.36 5.28 9.63
N ILE A 43 0.79 4.09 9.21
CA ILE A 43 1.63 3.90 8.04
C ILE A 43 1.03 2.82 7.14
N VAL A 44 1.02 3.08 5.83
CA VAL A 44 0.64 2.13 4.78
C VAL A 44 1.85 1.79 3.92
N ILE A 45 2.04 0.51 3.66
CA ILE A 45 3.08 -0.04 2.81
C ILE A 45 2.41 -0.63 1.57
N GLY A 46 2.57 0.05 0.43
CA GLY A 46 2.17 -0.45 -0.87
C GLY A 46 3.36 -1.03 -1.62
N PHE A 47 3.17 -2.06 -2.43
CA PHE A 47 4.30 -2.68 -3.12
C PHE A 47 3.97 -3.17 -4.54
N SER A 48 5.02 -3.29 -5.36
CA SER A 48 4.97 -3.84 -6.71
C SER A 48 6.24 -4.63 -7.01
N GLY A 49 6.11 -5.62 -7.90
CA GLY A 49 7.22 -6.47 -8.31
C GLY A 49 6.88 -7.93 -8.10
N ILE A 50 7.75 -8.66 -7.38
CA ILE A 50 7.48 -10.02 -6.95
C ILE A 50 6.24 -10.11 -6.08
N ALA A 51 5.46 -11.18 -6.27
CA ALA A 51 4.25 -11.44 -5.50
C ALA A 51 4.48 -12.40 -4.32
N TYR A 52 5.54 -13.21 -4.41
CA TYR A 52 5.90 -14.24 -3.43
C TYR A 52 7.40 -14.21 -3.15
N THR A 53 7.80 -14.56 -1.93
CA THR A 53 9.20 -14.67 -1.51
C THR A 53 9.86 -15.95 -1.99
N ASP A 54 9.09 -16.95 -2.41
CA ASP A 54 9.58 -18.25 -2.86
C ASP A 54 9.09 -18.59 -4.28
N SER A 55 9.76 -19.56 -4.92
CA SER A 55 9.43 -20.02 -6.27
C SER A 55 8.16 -20.88 -6.33
N HIS A 56 7.76 -21.49 -5.21
CA HIS A 56 6.56 -22.32 -5.08
C HIS A 56 5.28 -21.49 -4.83
N GLN A 57 5.41 -20.17 -4.67
CA GLN A 57 4.32 -19.23 -4.46
C GLN A 57 3.53 -19.49 -3.16
N LEU A 58 4.22 -19.89 -2.11
CA LEU A 58 3.60 -20.23 -0.83
C LEU A 58 3.54 -19.06 0.14
N HIS A 59 4.47 -18.11 0.04
CA HIS A 59 4.62 -17.02 0.98
C HIS A 59 4.43 -15.67 0.29
N PRO A 60 3.24 -15.05 0.39
CA PRO A 60 2.95 -13.76 -0.22
C PRO A 60 3.84 -12.65 0.34
N ILE A 61 4.27 -11.74 -0.53
CA ILE A 61 5.11 -10.60 -0.13
C ILE A 61 4.42 -9.69 0.89
N SER A 62 3.09 -9.56 0.83
CA SER A 62 2.33 -8.80 1.83
C SER A 62 2.42 -9.41 3.24
N GLU A 63 2.51 -10.73 3.37
CA GLU A 63 2.69 -11.39 4.67
C GLU A 63 4.11 -11.20 5.16
N TRP A 64 5.08 -11.39 4.27
CA TRP A 64 6.49 -11.18 4.57
C TRP A 64 6.77 -9.73 5.03
N ILE A 65 6.23 -8.71 4.35
CA ILE A 65 6.33 -7.31 4.77
C ILE A 65 5.76 -7.12 6.18
N ALA A 66 4.58 -7.66 6.46
CA ALA A 66 3.96 -7.54 7.78
C ALA A 66 4.81 -8.20 8.88
N LEU A 67 5.44 -9.33 8.59
CA LEU A 67 6.37 -10.01 9.50
C LEU A 67 7.66 -9.21 9.73
N CYS A 68 8.20 -8.55 8.70
CA CYS A 68 9.38 -7.68 8.83
C CYS A 68 9.12 -6.48 9.74
N LEU A 69 7.90 -5.95 9.75
CA LEU A 69 7.50 -4.80 10.55
C LEU A 69 7.20 -5.15 12.01
N ARG A 70 7.16 -6.44 12.35
CA ARG A 70 6.88 -6.91 13.70
C ARG A 70 7.96 -6.43 14.66
N GLY A 71 7.57 -5.65 15.67
CA GLY A 71 8.46 -5.10 16.68
C GLY A 71 9.15 -3.80 16.29
N ALA A 72 8.95 -3.29 15.06
CA ALA A 72 9.34 -1.92 14.73
C ALA A 72 8.55 -0.94 15.62
N ARG A 73 9.22 0.10 16.13
CA ARG A 73 8.61 1.11 17.01
C ARG A 73 8.60 2.49 16.37
N THR A 74 9.60 2.78 15.54
CA THR A 74 9.75 4.05 14.82
C THR A 74 9.71 3.82 13.31
N LEU A 75 9.40 4.88 12.55
CA LEU A 75 9.45 4.81 11.09
C LEU A 75 10.85 4.44 10.58
N GLY A 76 11.89 4.92 11.25
CA GLY A 76 13.27 4.49 11.00
C GLY A 76 13.45 2.98 11.16
N ASP A 77 12.98 2.41 12.28
CA ASP A 77 13.07 0.95 12.52
C ASP A 77 12.36 0.15 11.41
N ALA A 78 11.18 0.61 10.98
CA ALA A 78 10.41 -0.05 9.93
C ALA A 78 11.11 0.00 8.58
N VAL A 79 11.67 1.15 8.20
CA VAL A 79 12.44 1.31 6.96
C VAL A 79 13.69 0.43 7.00
N ASP A 80 14.44 0.47 8.10
CA ASP A 80 15.66 -0.33 8.28
C ASP A 80 15.36 -1.83 8.24
N ALA A 81 14.31 -2.29 8.93
CA ALA A 81 13.90 -3.68 8.94
C ALA A 81 13.53 -4.17 7.52
N LEU A 82 12.77 -3.37 6.76
CA LEU A 82 12.40 -3.69 5.37
C LEU A 82 13.62 -3.67 4.44
N GLN A 83 14.57 -2.75 4.63
CA GLN A 83 15.80 -2.70 3.84
C GLN A 83 16.69 -3.91 4.10
N GLN A 84 16.94 -4.24 5.37
CA GLN A 84 17.77 -5.38 5.76
C GLN A 84 17.15 -6.71 5.32
N ALA A 85 15.87 -6.92 5.63
CA ALA A 85 15.16 -8.12 5.22
C ALA A 85 15.04 -8.22 3.70
N GLY A 86 14.75 -7.10 3.01
CA GLY A 86 14.70 -7.05 1.56
C GLY A 86 16.04 -7.37 0.92
N SER A 87 17.15 -6.87 1.49
CA SER A 87 18.49 -7.22 1.03
C SER A 87 18.81 -8.70 1.23
N HIS A 88 18.40 -9.28 2.35
CA HIS A 88 18.54 -10.72 2.58
C HIS A 88 17.74 -11.53 1.55
N LEU A 89 16.47 -11.16 1.33
CA LEU A 89 15.61 -11.79 0.34
C LEU A 89 16.21 -11.69 -1.07
N MET A 90 16.68 -10.51 -1.46
CA MET A 90 17.30 -10.29 -2.77
C MET A 90 18.63 -11.01 -2.91
N SER A 91 19.39 -11.26 -1.84
CA SER A 91 20.67 -12.00 -1.91
C SER A 91 20.52 -13.44 -2.37
N GLN A 92 19.30 -13.99 -2.32
CA GLN A 92 18.99 -15.29 -2.89
C GLN A 92 19.04 -15.18 -4.43
N THR A 93 19.88 -16.01 -5.06
CA THR A 93 20.30 -15.85 -6.47
C THR A 93 19.13 -15.71 -7.45
N ASP A 94 18.02 -16.41 -7.20
CA ASP A 94 16.83 -16.41 -8.08
C ASP A 94 15.96 -15.13 -7.96
N LEU A 95 16.16 -14.35 -6.89
CA LEU A 95 15.37 -13.15 -6.59
C LEU A 95 16.10 -11.84 -6.91
N THR A 96 17.45 -11.84 -6.92
CA THR A 96 18.27 -10.65 -7.29
C THR A 96 17.80 -9.94 -8.56
N ARG A 97 17.33 -10.70 -9.56
CA ARG A 97 16.90 -10.18 -10.87
C ARG A 97 15.44 -9.75 -10.92
N ARG A 98 14.67 -10.00 -9.87
CA ARG A 98 13.24 -9.71 -9.83
C ARG A 98 13.00 -8.38 -9.11
N PRO A 99 12.32 -7.41 -9.74
CA PRO A 99 12.11 -6.11 -9.12
C PRO A 99 11.21 -6.26 -7.89
N LEU A 100 11.54 -5.55 -6.82
CA LEU A 100 10.68 -5.30 -5.67
C LEU A 100 10.80 -3.83 -5.32
N THR A 101 9.66 -3.14 -5.29
CA THR A 101 9.57 -1.76 -4.81
C THR A 101 8.45 -1.68 -3.79
N MET A 102 8.76 -1.09 -2.64
CA MET A 102 7.85 -0.83 -1.53
C MET A 102 7.77 0.67 -1.32
N VAL A 103 6.58 1.20 -1.07
CA VAL A 103 6.35 2.57 -0.66
C VAL A 103 5.75 2.53 0.73
N VAL A 104 6.53 2.97 1.71
CA VAL A 104 6.14 3.15 3.11
C VAL A 104 5.69 4.59 3.26
N ALA A 105 4.43 4.85 3.58
CA ALA A 105 3.91 6.21 3.67
C ALA A 105 2.98 6.37 4.87
N GLY A 106 3.11 7.46 5.61
CA GLY A 106 2.27 7.70 6.78
C GLY A 106 2.60 9.00 7.48
N SER A 107 1.94 9.23 8.61
CA SER A 107 2.29 10.29 9.54
C SER A 107 2.46 9.63 10.90
N PRO A 108 3.69 9.23 11.26
CA PRO A 108 3.95 8.63 12.56
C PRO A 108 3.59 9.64 13.67
N PRO A 109 3.12 9.15 14.83
CA PRO A 109 2.87 9.99 15.99
C PRO A 109 4.05 10.91 16.32
N GLY A 110 3.80 12.21 16.52
CA GLY A 110 4.81 13.16 17.01
C GLY A 110 5.81 13.71 15.97
N GLU A 111 5.83 13.23 14.73
CA GLU A 111 6.79 13.68 13.71
C GLU A 111 6.46 15.06 13.10
N GLY A 112 5.22 15.55 13.27
CA GLY A 112 4.81 16.85 12.72
C GLY A 112 4.74 16.90 11.18
N GLU A 113 4.93 15.76 10.51
CA GLU A 113 5.03 15.65 9.06
C GLU A 113 4.32 14.39 8.54
N VAL A 114 4.07 14.39 7.23
CA VAL A 114 3.68 13.20 6.47
C VAL A 114 4.85 12.78 5.61
N LEU A 115 5.25 11.52 5.75
CA LEU A 115 6.50 10.98 5.22
C LEU A 115 6.20 9.86 4.23
N MET A 116 7.07 9.71 3.24
CA MET A 116 7.06 8.56 2.33
C MET A 116 8.48 8.10 2.03
N PHE A 117 8.74 6.81 2.18
CA PHE A 117 9.97 6.15 1.76
C PHE A 117 9.67 5.19 0.61
N ALA A 118 10.37 5.35 -0.51
CA ALA A 118 10.39 4.37 -1.59
C ALA A 118 11.62 3.47 -1.43
N ILE A 119 11.41 2.20 -1.06
CA ILE A 119 12.45 1.19 -0.85
C ILE A 119 12.47 0.24 -2.05
N SER A 120 13.59 0.11 -2.75
CA SER A 120 13.65 -0.68 -4.00
C SER A 120 15.03 -1.26 -4.31
N ASN A 121 15.04 -2.41 -4.99
CA ASN A 121 16.21 -2.95 -5.67
C ASN A 121 16.33 -2.49 -7.14
N SER A 122 15.42 -1.62 -7.58
CA SER A 122 15.32 -1.14 -8.96
C SER A 122 15.41 0.39 -9.07
N LEU A 123 15.76 1.08 -7.98
CA LEU A 123 16.00 2.53 -8.02
C LEU A 123 17.27 2.84 -8.82
N PRO A 124 17.29 3.91 -9.64
CA PRO A 124 18.48 4.31 -10.38
C PRO A 124 19.66 4.56 -9.45
N THR A 125 20.86 4.15 -9.86
CA THR A 125 22.11 4.50 -9.17
C THR A 125 22.32 6.01 -9.19
N GLY A 126 22.44 6.64 -8.01
CA GLY A 126 22.77 8.07 -7.86
C GLY A 126 21.67 8.96 -7.27
N ALA A 127 20.52 8.41 -6.85
CA ALA A 127 19.58 9.16 -6.01
C ALA A 127 20.19 9.43 -4.62
N PRO A 128 19.91 10.59 -3.98
CA PRO A 128 20.39 10.86 -2.63
C PRO A 128 19.82 9.80 -1.67
N ALA A 129 20.72 9.07 -1.01
CA ALA A 129 20.37 8.06 -0.02
C ALA A 129 20.36 8.71 1.37
N HIS A 130 19.26 8.54 2.09
CA HIS A 130 19.07 9.14 3.43
C HIS A 130 19.25 8.13 4.58
N HIS A 131 19.31 6.83 4.28
CA HIS A 131 19.57 5.75 5.25
C HIS A 131 20.78 4.90 4.85
N ALA A 132 21.36 4.17 5.81
CA ALA A 132 22.48 3.26 5.57
C ALA A 132 22.12 2.28 4.43
N GLU A 133 22.72 2.47 3.25
CA GLU A 133 22.38 1.68 2.08
C GLU A 133 22.68 0.20 2.34
N SER A 134 21.65 -0.64 2.19
CA SER A 134 21.85 -2.08 2.12
C SER A 134 22.33 -2.46 0.72
N ARG A 135 23.09 -3.56 0.60
CA ARG A 135 23.73 -3.97 -0.66
C ARG A 135 22.76 -4.07 -1.85
N PHE A 136 21.51 -4.46 -1.62
CA PHE A 136 20.53 -4.71 -2.68
C PHE A 136 19.30 -3.81 -2.64
N MET A 137 19.01 -3.14 -1.51
CA MET A 137 17.84 -2.27 -1.37
C MET A 137 18.24 -0.85 -0.99
N ARG A 138 17.73 0.11 -1.75
CA ARG A 138 17.93 1.55 -1.54
C ARG A 138 16.64 2.20 -1.09
N SER A 139 16.74 3.31 -0.37
CA SER A 139 15.59 4.13 0.03
C SER A 139 15.76 5.58 -0.40
N ASN A 140 14.69 6.15 -0.93
CA ASN A 140 14.53 7.59 -1.13
C ASN A 140 13.31 8.05 -0.34
N ASP A 141 13.38 9.22 0.25
CA ASP A 141 12.30 9.81 1.04
C ASP A 141 11.68 11.02 0.35
N LEU A 142 10.41 11.27 0.67
CA LEU A 142 9.69 12.51 0.40
C LEU A 142 8.95 12.92 1.67
N VAL A 143 8.99 14.22 1.95
CA VAL A 143 8.41 14.81 3.17
C VAL A 143 7.39 15.88 2.78
N VAL A 144 6.27 15.93 3.51
CA VAL A 144 5.24 16.98 3.45
C VAL A 144 4.92 17.46 4.87
N PRO A 145 5.16 18.73 5.20
CA PRO A 145 4.82 19.27 6.52
C PRO A 145 3.32 19.23 6.82
N LEU A 146 2.95 18.94 8.08
CA LEU A 146 1.56 19.08 8.51
C LEU A 146 1.11 20.53 8.51
N TYR A 147 -0.18 20.74 8.25
CA TYR A 147 -0.80 22.07 8.17
C TYR A 147 -0.23 23.01 7.10
N GLY A 148 0.68 22.52 6.25
CA GLY A 148 1.15 23.23 5.08
C GLY A 148 0.16 23.24 3.92
N SER A 149 0.65 23.66 2.75
CA SER A 149 -0.10 23.58 1.49
C SER A 149 0.55 22.61 0.48
N ASP A 150 1.57 21.89 0.93
CA ASP A 150 2.39 21.02 0.09
C ASP A 150 1.73 19.67 -0.17
N TYR A 151 1.93 19.17 -1.38
CA TYR A 151 1.46 17.88 -1.83
C TYR A 151 2.57 17.19 -2.62
N ARG A 152 2.60 15.86 -2.52
CA ARG A 152 3.49 15.02 -3.32
C ARG A 152 2.72 13.82 -3.83
N TYR A 153 2.90 13.51 -5.11
CA TYR A 153 2.32 12.33 -5.73
C TYR A 153 3.42 11.43 -6.29
N GLN A 154 3.37 10.16 -5.91
CA GLN A 154 4.27 9.13 -6.39
C GLN A 154 3.49 7.93 -6.90
N ALA A 155 3.93 7.37 -8.02
CA ALA A 155 3.47 6.08 -8.51
C ALA A 155 4.65 5.10 -8.57
N ILE A 156 4.41 3.83 -8.23
CA ILE A 156 5.38 2.75 -8.39
C ILE A 156 4.77 1.56 -9.13
N GLY A 157 5.65 0.71 -9.66
CA GLY A 157 5.29 -0.47 -10.44
C GLY A 157 5.21 -0.16 -11.93
N VAL A 158 4.05 0.17 -12.46
CA VAL A 158 3.95 0.64 -13.84
C VAL A 158 4.52 2.07 -13.94
N PRO A 159 5.57 2.30 -14.73
CA PRO A 159 6.19 3.62 -14.82
C PRO A 159 5.24 4.62 -15.47
N LEU A 160 5.09 5.77 -14.84
CA LEU A 160 4.48 6.95 -15.45
C LEU A 160 5.60 7.87 -15.93
N GLU A 161 5.42 8.48 -17.10
CA GLU A 161 6.37 9.49 -17.58
C GLU A 161 6.42 10.66 -16.58
N PRO A 162 7.61 11.28 -16.33
CA PRO A 162 7.73 12.35 -15.34
C PRO A 162 6.77 13.53 -15.57
N ALA A 163 6.47 13.86 -16.83
CA ALA A 163 5.50 14.90 -17.18
C ALA A 163 4.08 14.50 -16.76
N VAL A 164 3.70 13.24 -16.96
CA VAL A 164 2.40 12.68 -16.52
C VAL A 164 2.32 12.67 -15.00
N GLN A 165 3.40 12.27 -14.31
CA GLN A 165 3.45 12.29 -12.85
C GLN A 165 3.24 13.71 -12.27
N ARG A 166 3.90 14.72 -12.84
CA ARG A 166 3.69 16.13 -12.45
C ARG A 166 2.26 16.61 -12.71
N LEU A 167 1.68 16.24 -13.86
CA LEU A 167 0.29 16.57 -14.18
C LEU A 167 -0.69 15.90 -13.20
N CYS A 168 -0.47 14.63 -12.87
CA CYS A 168 -1.25 13.92 -11.87
C CYS A 168 -1.16 14.60 -10.50
N GLN A 169 0.04 15.00 -10.06
CA GLN A 169 0.21 15.76 -8.81
C GLN A 169 -0.63 17.03 -8.80
N ALA A 170 -0.46 17.91 -9.80
CA ALA A 170 -1.18 19.18 -9.86
C ALA A 170 -2.71 18.99 -9.90
N THR A 171 -3.16 17.99 -10.66
CA THR A 171 -4.59 17.65 -10.79
C THR A 171 -5.15 17.11 -9.46
N LEU A 172 -4.45 16.17 -8.83
CA LEU A 172 -4.89 15.57 -7.57
C LEU A 172 -4.87 16.56 -6.42
N THR A 173 -3.87 17.44 -6.35
CA THR A 173 -3.85 18.57 -5.40
C THR A 173 -5.09 19.44 -5.57
N THR A 174 -5.39 19.86 -6.80
CA THR A 174 -6.57 20.70 -7.09
C THR A 174 -7.87 20.00 -6.73
N ILE A 175 -8.00 18.72 -7.08
CA ILE A 175 -9.20 17.93 -6.79
C ILE A 175 -9.39 17.75 -5.29
N HIS A 176 -8.33 17.38 -4.55
CA HIS A 176 -8.40 17.22 -3.11
C HIS A 176 -8.79 18.53 -2.42
N GLN A 177 -8.14 19.64 -2.76
CA GLN A 177 -8.41 20.95 -2.17
C GLN A 177 -9.84 21.44 -2.44
N ARG A 178 -10.41 21.17 -3.62
CA ARG A 178 -11.73 21.68 -4.01
C ARG A 178 -12.89 20.74 -3.70
N PHE A 179 -12.67 19.43 -3.78
CA PHE A 179 -13.73 18.42 -3.75
C PHE A 179 -13.49 17.32 -2.70
N GLY A 180 -12.39 17.39 -1.95
CA GLY A 180 -12.07 16.45 -0.89
C GLY A 180 -11.50 15.12 -1.35
N LEU A 181 -11.23 14.26 -0.38
CA LEU A 181 -10.51 13.00 -0.52
C LEU A 181 -11.21 11.96 -1.39
N ASP A 182 -12.54 11.86 -1.30
CA ASP A 182 -13.30 10.90 -2.12
C ASP A 182 -13.11 11.14 -3.61
N HIS A 183 -13.11 12.40 -4.04
CA HIS A 183 -12.87 12.77 -5.43
C HIS A 183 -11.42 12.52 -5.85
N ALA A 184 -10.44 12.80 -4.97
CA ALA A 184 -9.03 12.50 -5.24
C ALA A 184 -8.81 10.99 -5.44
N ALA A 185 -9.41 10.16 -4.58
CA ALA A 185 -9.33 8.70 -4.71
C ALA A 185 -10.00 8.19 -5.99
N ARG A 186 -11.20 8.70 -6.33
CA ARG A 186 -11.86 8.37 -7.60
C ARG A 186 -11.00 8.75 -8.80
N GLN A 187 -10.32 9.90 -8.75
CA GLN A 187 -9.40 10.30 -9.80
C GLN A 187 -8.19 9.36 -9.91
N MET A 188 -7.57 8.95 -8.80
CA MET A 188 -6.49 7.96 -8.81
C MET A 188 -6.95 6.61 -9.38
N ILE A 189 -8.18 6.18 -9.07
CA ILE A 189 -8.77 4.96 -9.66
C ILE A 189 -9.01 5.14 -11.16
N ALA A 190 -9.47 6.31 -11.60
CA ALA A 190 -9.65 6.62 -13.02
C ALA A 190 -8.32 6.60 -13.77
N ILE A 191 -7.25 7.15 -13.18
CA ILE A 191 -5.88 7.08 -13.71
C ILE A 191 -5.45 5.61 -13.86
N GLN A 192 -5.63 4.79 -12.82
CA GLN A 192 -5.30 3.35 -12.87
C GLN A 192 -6.02 2.63 -14.02
N ARG A 193 -7.32 2.86 -14.18
CA ARG A 193 -8.12 2.25 -15.26
C ARG A 193 -7.66 2.73 -16.64
N ARG A 194 -7.27 4.01 -16.77
CA ARG A 194 -6.72 4.56 -18.01
C ARG A 194 -5.36 3.95 -18.36
N VAL A 195 -4.46 3.80 -17.37
CA VAL A 195 -3.18 3.11 -17.54
C VAL A 195 -3.40 1.68 -18.03
N ARG A 196 -4.34 0.94 -17.44
CA ARG A 196 -4.72 -0.39 -17.91
C ARG A 196 -5.14 -0.38 -19.38
N GLN A 197 -6.02 0.55 -19.78
CA GLN A 197 -6.49 0.63 -21.17
C GLN A 197 -5.33 0.87 -22.15
N PHE A 198 -4.42 1.78 -21.80
CA PHE A 198 -3.21 2.00 -22.60
C PHE A 198 -2.32 0.75 -22.69
N GLN A 199 -2.20 -0.03 -21.62
CA GLN A 199 -1.47 -1.30 -21.65
C GLN A 199 -2.13 -2.32 -22.59
N ILE A 200 -3.45 -2.45 -22.57
CA ILE A 200 -4.18 -3.36 -23.48
C ILE A 200 -3.96 -2.96 -24.93
N GLN A 201 -3.94 -1.66 -25.23
CA GLN A 201 -3.73 -1.17 -26.58
C GLN A 201 -2.30 -1.40 -27.08
N ARG A 202 -1.30 -1.33 -26.19
CA ARG A 202 0.13 -1.47 -26.54
C ARG A 202 0.68 -2.89 -26.42
N SER A 203 0.03 -3.77 -25.66
CA SER A 203 0.48 -5.12 -25.37
C SER A 203 -0.72 -6.08 -25.30
N ARG A 204 -0.59 -7.32 -25.77
CA ARG A 204 -1.68 -8.34 -25.81
C ARG A 204 -2.23 -8.77 -24.43
N GLY A 205 -1.99 -8.02 -23.36
CA GLY A 205 -2.46 -8.29 -22.01
C GLY A 205 -2.32 -7.06 -21.10
N ALA A 206 -3.19 -6.95 -20.10
CA ALA A 206 -3.18 -5.86 -19.13
C ALA A 206 -2.60 -6.35 -17.80
N THR A 207 -1.57 -5.68 -17.28
CA THR A 207 -0.97 -6.07 -16.00
C THR A 207 -1.64 -5.42 -14.80
N VAL A 208 -2.15 -4.20 -14.97
CA VAL A 208 -2.86 -3.44 -13.93
C VAL A 208 -4.34 -3.83 -13.86
N GLY A 209 -4.85 -4.14 -12.67
CA GLY A 209 -6.26 -4.47 -12.44
C GLY A 209 -7.26 -3.32 -12.60
N ARG A 210 -8.54 -3.65 -12.80
CA ARG A 210 -9.65 -2.67 -12.81
C ARG A 210 -10.21 -2.36 -11.41
N SER A 211 -10.10 -3.32 -10.52
CA SER A 211 -10.43 -3.18 -9.10
C SER A 211 -9.29 -2.50 -8.36
N ALA A 212 -9.63 -1.72 -7.34
CA ALA A 212 -8.69 -0.98 -6.52
C ALA A 212 -8.94 -1.21 -5.03
N MET A 213 -7.85 -1.23 -4.27
CA MET A 213 -7.87 -1.00 -2.84
C MET A 213 -7.48 0.46 -2.60
N VAL A 214 -8.25 1.14 -1.76
CA VAL A 214 -7.95 2.51 -1.33
C VAL A 214 -7.70 2.48 0.15
N VAL A 215 -6.63 3.12 0.60
CA VAL A 215 -6.28 3.32 2.00
C VAL A 215 -6.11 4.81 2.24
N TRP A 216 -6.77 5.31 3.27
CA TRP A 216 -6.57 6.66 3.81
C TRP A 216 -6.11 6.55 5.25
N LEU A 217 -4.96 7.16 5.55
CA LEU A 217 -4.47 7.31 6.91
C LEU A 217 -4.36 8.81 7.21
N PRO A 218 -5.24 9.37 8.05
CA PRO A 218 -5.13 10.77 8.43
C PRO A 218 -3.84 11.01 9.21
N ALA A 219 -3.28 12.19 9.04
CA ALA A 219 -2.25 12.67 9.95
C ALA A 219 -2.89 13.01 11.28
N VAL A 220 -2.44 12.35 12.34
CA VAL A 220 -2.91 12.61 13.70
C VAL A 220 -1.72 13.16 14.48
N PRO A 221 -1.72 14.45 14.85
CA PRO A 221 -0.61 15.07 15.57
C PRO A 221 -0.38 14.43 16.95
N ASP A 222 -1.47 14.01 17.59
CA ASP A 222 -1.49 13.42 18.92
C ASP A 222 -2.44 12.22 18.90
N PRO A 223 -2.00 11.08 18.33
CA PRO A 223 -2.86 9.91 18.21
C PRO A 223 -3.08 9.33 19.60
N ASP A 224 -4.36 9.06 19.91
CA ASP A 224 -4.69 8.26 21.08
C ASP A 224 -3.99 6.90 20.92
N PRO A 225 -3.03 6.55 21.80
CA PRO A 225 -2.29 5.30 21.70
C PRO A 225 -3.20 4.07 21.86
N ALA A 226 -4.45 4.24 22.32
CA ALA A 226 -5.45 3.18 22.37
C ALA A 226 -6.19 2.95 21.03
N LEU A 227 -6.07 3.86 20.05
CA LEU A 227 -6.80 3.81 18.79
C LEU A 227 -5.97 3.25 17.63
N THR A 228 -5.65 1.96 17.71
CA THR A 228 -4.98 1.22 16.63
C THR A 228 -5.99 0.47 15.77
N PHE A 229 -6.89 1.18 15.10
CA PHE A 229 -7.92 0.56 14.27
C PHE A 229 -7.99 1.18 12.87
N ILE A 230 -8.45 0.39 11.92
CA ILE A 230 -8.78 0.87 10.58
C ILE A 230 -10.20 0.43 10.24
N VAL A 231 -11.01 1.36 9.75
CA VAL A 231 -12.42 1.09 9.43
C VAL A 231 -12.61 0.80 7.95
N THR A 232 -13.67 0.07 7.64
CA THR A 232 -14.18 -0.05 6.27
C THR A 232 -15.70 0.04 6.29
N ASN A 233 -16.27 0.69 5.28
CA ASN A 233 -17.71 0.72 5.09
C ASN A 233 -18.10 -0.36 4.07
N PRO A 234 -18.76 -1.47 4.47
CA PRO A 234 -19.07 -2.58 3.57
C PRO A 234 -20.16 -2.27 2.53
N VAL A 235 -20.87 -1.14 2.67
CA VAL A 235 -21.99 -0.75 1.79
C VAL A 235 -21.72 0.52 0.99
N SER A 236 -20.63 1.23 1.28
CA SER A 236 -20.22 2.45 0.57
C SER A 236 -18.77 2.37 0.12
N SER A 237 -18.44 3.06 -0.96
CA SER A 237 -17.06 3.26 -1.40
C SER A 237 -16.52 4.61 -0.92
N ALA A 238 -17.37 5.41 -0.27
CA ALA A 238 -17.05 6.75 0.18
C ALA A 238 -15.93 6.72 1.21
N ILE A 239 -15.02 7.70 1.08
CA ILE A 239 -13.88 7.83 1.98
C ILE A 239 -14.13 8.96 2.98
N GLN A 240 -14.00 8.67 4.26
CA GLN A 240 -14.09 9.65 5.35
C GLN A 240 -12.69 10.10 5.74
N GLU A 241 -12.46 11.42 5.75
CA GLU A 241 -11.14 11.99 6.01
C GLU A 241 -10.70 11.93 7.48
N MET A 242 -11.63 11.78 8.42
CA MET A 242 -11.35 11.93 9.84
C MET A 242 -10.79 10.67 10.51
N VAL A 243 -10.94 9.50 9.88
CA VAL A 243 -10.57 8.21 10.48
C VAL A 243 -9.71 7.40 9.53
N PRO A 244 -8.74 6.61 10.04
CA PRO A 244 -8.02 5.64 9.22
C PRO A 244 -9.01 4.67 8.59
N MET A 245 -8.96 4.53 7.27
CA MET A 245 -9.88 3.62 6.59
C MET A 245 -9.34 2.98 5.33
N TYR A 246 -9.93 1.84 4.99
CA TYR A 246 -9.74 1.22 3.69
C TYR A 246 -11.08 0.97 3.00
N SER A 247 -11.07 1.10 1.68
CA SER A 247 -12.22 0.86 0.82
C SER A 247 -11.82 -0.05 -0.33
N PHE A 248 -12.75 -0.92 -0.71
CA PHE A 248 -12.61 -1.74 -1.90
C PHE A 248 -13.53 -1.22 -2.99
N VAL A 249 -12.95 -0.91 -4.15
CA VAL A 249 -13.68 -0.45 -5.32
C VAL A 249 -13.54 -1.48 -6.42
N ALA A 250 -14.60 -2.26 -6.65
CA ALA A 250 -14.62 -3.24 -7.73
C ALA A 250 -14.79 -2.54 -9.09
N ASP A 251 -14.61 -3.31 -10.15
CA ASP A 251 -14.81 -2.83 -11.51
C ASP A 251 -16.26 -2.38 -11.79
N TYR A 252 -17.25 -3.14 -11.32
CA TYR A 252 -18.68 -2.94 -11.61
C TYR A 252 -19.59 -2.81 -10.37
N GLY A 253 -19.08 -2.29 -9.24
CA GLY A 253 -19.89 -2.00 -8.05
C GLY A 253 -19.32 -2.59 -6.76
N PHE A 254 -20.18 -2.84 -5.77
CA PHE A 254 -19.77 -3.39 -4.47
C PHE A 254 -19.60 -4.91 -4.53
N SER A 255 -18.41 -5.41 -4.17
CA SER A 255 -18.19 -6.84 -3.95
C SER A 255 -18.67 -7.26 -2.56
N LYS A 256 -19.28 -8.45 -2.48
CA LYS A 256 -19.63 -9.11 -1.22
C LYS A 256 -18.42 -9.71 -0.50
N THR A 257 -17.33 -9.98 -1.23
CA THR A 257 -16.04 -10.40 -0.67
C THR A 257 -15.10 -9.21 -0.62
N ARG A 258 -14.79 -8.79 0.61
CA ARG A 258 -13.83 -7.71 0.91
C ARG A 258 -12.74 -8.30 1.78
N PHE A 259 -11.51 -8.26 1.27
CA PHE A 259 -10.30 -8.57 2.03
C PHE A 259 -9.61 -7.26 2.29
N GLY A 260 -9.40 -6.95 3.57
CA GLY A 260 -8.65 -5.77 3.98
C GLY A 260 -7.15 -5.90 3.75
N PRO A 261 -6.41 -4.80 3.95
CA PRO A 261 -4.96 -4.84 4.02
C PRO A 261 -4.50 -5.78 5.15
N HIS A 262 -3.27 -6.28 5.06
CA HIS A 262 -2.66 -6.93 6.22
C HIS A 262 -2.38 -5.87 7.27
N PHE A 263 -2.54 -6.24 8.53
CA PHE A 263 -2.36 -5.32 9.64
C PHE A 263 -1.24 -5.83 10.54
N VAL A 264 -0.36 -4.94 10.97
CA VAL A 264 0.69 -5.24 11.93
C VAL A 264 0.73 -4.10 12.93
N CYS A 265 0.83 -4.40 14.21
CA CYS A 265 1.19 -3.41 15.22
C CYS A 265 1.87 -4.09 16.41
N ASP A 266 2.93 -3.50 16.92
CA ASP A 266 3.82 -4.11 17.90
C ASP A 266 4.22 -5.54 17.48
N SER A 267 3.86 -6.54 18.28
CA SER A 267 4.10 -7.95 18.00
C SER A 267 2.94 -8.65 17.27
N ALA A 268 1.79 -7.99 17.14
CA ALA A 268 0.59 -8.55 16.55
C ALA A 268 0.60 -8.41 15.04
N VAL A 269 0.30 -9.51 14.34
CA VAL A 269 0.15 -9.55 12.88
C VAL A 269 -1.20 -10.17 12.56
N GLY A 270 -2.00 -9.48 11.77
CA GLY A 270 -3.31 -9.89 11.29
C GLY A 270 -3.32 -10.04 9.77
N PHE A 271 -3.66 -11.24 9.31
CA PHE A 271 -3.91 -11.55 7.90
C PHE A 271 -5.42 -11.64 7.66
N ASP A 272 -5.86 -11.27 6.45
CA ASP A 272 -7.26 -11.41 6.00
C ASP A 272 -8.35 -10.82 6.92
N LEU A 273 -8.40 -9.49 7.02
CA LEU A 273 -9.58 -8.77 7.55
C LEU A 273 -10.77 -8.95 6.59
N GLN A 274 -11.51 -10.06 6.73
CA GLN A 274 -12.78 -10.27 6.03
C GLN A 274 -13.91 -9.55 6.77
N SER A 275 -14.51 -8.55 6.13
CA SER A 275 -15.79 -7.99 6.59
C SER A 275 -16.93 -8.78 5.94
N GLY A 276 -17.46 -9.77 6.66
CA GLY A 276 -18.64 -10.53 6.27
C GLY A 276 -19.89 -10.04 7.00
N LEU A 277 -20.88 -9.50 6.28
CA LEU A 277 -22.26 -9.50 6.72
C LEU A 277 -22.92 -10.76 6.16
N THR A 278 -22.84 -11.88 6.89
CA THR A 278 -23.74 -13.01 6.67
C THR A 278 -25.07 -12.73 7.37
N PRO A 279 -26.22 -12.70 6.67
CA PRO A 279 -27.51 -12.78 7.35
C PRO A 279 -27.63 -14.17 7.98
N THR A 280 -27.46 -14.21 9.30
CA THR A 280 -28.00 -15.20 10.25
C THR A 280 -28.32 -16.61 9.72
N THR A 281 -27.45 -17.57 10.05
CA THR A 281 -27.92 -18.86 10.60
C THR A 281 -27.04 -19.24 11.78
N LYS A 282 -27.59 -19.00 12.99
CA LYS A 282 -27.14 -19.38 14.35
C LYS A 282 -25.72 -18.97 14.80
N PRO A 283 -25.57 -18.32 15.97
CA PRO A 283 -24.26 -18.08 16.54
C PRO A 283 -23.67 -19.41 17.02
N GLY A 284 -22.69 -19.93 16.27
CA GLY A 284 -21.70 -20.84 16.82
C GLY A 284 -20.76 -20.05 17.75
N PRO A 285 -20.12 -20.70 18.73
CA PRO A 285 -19.22 -20.01 19.64
C PRO A 285 -18.08 -19.33 18.86
N PRO A 286 -17.59 -18.17 19.32
CA PRO A 286 -16.50 -17.47 18.67
C PRO A 286 -15.29 -18.41 18.55
N LYS A 287 -14.75 -18.55 17.34
CA LYS A 287 -13.48 -19.25 17.13
C LYS A 287 -12.42 -18.50 17.95
N GLN A 288 -11.89 -19.18 18.97
CA GLN A 288 -10.76 -18.70 19.75
C GLN A 288 -9.60 -18.37 18.80
N TRP A 289 -9.00 -17.21 19.04
CA TRP A 289 -7.80 -16.75 18.39
C TRP A 289 -6.67 -17.68 18.84
N SER A 290 -6.20 -18.55 17.95
CA SER A 290 -5.01 -19.36 18.22
C SER A 290 -3.80 -18.44 18.17
N SER A 291 -3.33 -18.01 19.34
CA SER A 291 -2.00 -17.44 19.52
C SER A 291 -0.97 -18.47 19.06
N VAL A 292 -0.37 -18.27 17.90
CA VAL A 292 0.81 -19.04 17.50
C VAL A 292 2.00 -18.48 18.27
N ARG A 293 2.33 -19.12 19.41
CA ARG A 293 3.65 -18.97 20.03
C ARG A 293 4.62 -19.80 19.20
N VAL A 294 5.56 -19.15 18.51
CA VAL A 294 6.74 -19.82 17.97
C VAL A 294 7.82 -19.73 19.05
N VAL A 295 8.33 -20.91 19.43
CA VAL A 295 9.44 -21.13 20.39
C VAL A 295 10.76 -20.64 19.79
#